data_AF-A0A377A6L9-F1
#
_entry.id   AF-A0A377A6L9-F1
#
_cell.length_a   1.000
_cell.length_b   1.000
_cell.length_c   1.000
_cell.angle_alpha   90.00
_cell.angle_beta   90.00
_cell.angle_gamma   90.00
#
_symmetry.space_group_name_H-M   'P 1'
#
loop_
_entity.id
_entity.type
_entity.pdbx_description
1 polymer ?
#
loop_
_entity_poly.entity_id
_entity_poly.type
_entity_poly.pdbx_seq_one_letter_code
_entity_poly.pdbx_strand_id
1 'polypeptide(L)'
;MNVTVERVVSAIAHRYGLKPQISEMLMDIEIDHADQTEESDMSFLTRMAEMLGAITTVKSGNLLFIMPGGGVNAQGQPLPSFAITRSSGDRHQFRIADREAYTGVRAYWLDLNYGKKKKVSVKRRKPPKPKKEKSSSREGDYMEGADGNVFVLRKTYQNEQAARRAAAAKWQQLQRGAASFSITLARGRAELYPEMHGTVTGFKSEIDNQDWIIAKSRAHH
;
A
#
# COMPACT_ATOMS: atom_id res chain seq x y z
N MET A 1 4.41 23.35 -15.01
CA MET A 1 5.45 22.31 -15.21
C MET A 1 4.96 21.07 -14.49
N ASN A 2 4.82 19.95 -15.20
CA ASN A 2 4.47 18.68 -14.57
C ASN A 2 5.69 18.18 -13.79
N VAL A 3 5.51 17.83 -12.51
CA VAL A 3 6.59 17.32 -11.66
C VAL A 3 6.43 15.82 -11.54
N THR A 4 7.47 15.04 -11.87
CA THR A 4 7.44 13.57 -11.78
C THR A 4 7.80 13.08 -10.39
N VAL A 5 7.39 11.86 -10.05
CA VAL A 5 7.81 11.17 -8.82
C VAL A 5 9.32 11.11 -8.72
N GLU A 6 10.01 10.75 -9.79
CA GLU A 6 11.47 10.74 -9.81
C GLU A 6 12.05 12.08 -9.34
N ARG A 7 11.56 13.17 -9.91
CA ARG A 7 12.05 14.51 -9.62
C ARG A 7 11.79 14.91 -8.17
N VAL A 8 10.60 14.62 -7.63
CA VAL A 8 10.29 14.98 -6.24
C VAL A 8 11.08 14.14 -5.25
N VAL A 9 11.06 12.82 -5.42
CA VAL A 9 11.74 11.89 -4.51
C VAL A 9 13.24 12.14 -4.53
N SER A 10 13.85 12.36 -5.70
CA SER A 10 15.28 12.65 -5.80
C SER A 10 15.63 13.99 -5.15
N ALA A 11 14.85 15.04 -5.38
CA ALA A 11 15.08 16.35 -4.76
C ALA A 11 15.04 16.27 -3.22
N ILE A 12 14.07 15.53 -2.67
CA ILE A 12 13.95 15.31 -1.23
C ILE A 12 15.13 14.46 -0.74
N ALA A 13 15.42 13.33 -1.38
CA ALA A 13 16.54 12.46 -0.98
C ALA A 13 17.86 13.24 -0.90
N HIS A 14 18.19 14.03 -1.93
CA HIS A 14 19.40 14.84 -1.95
C HIS A 14 19.43 15.91 -0.86
N ARG A 15 18.30 16.53 -0.52
CA ARG A 15 18.21 17.51 0.58
C ARG A 15 18.64 16.92 1.93
N TYR A 16 18.37 15.63 2.13
CA TYR A 16 18.76 14.90 3.36
C TYR A 16 20.04 14.06 3.19
N GLY A 17 20.79 14.22 2.10
CA GLY A 17 22.02 13.45 1.84
C GLY A 17 21.78 11.96 1.58
N LEU A 18 20.56 11.59 1.19
CA LEU A 18 20.16 10.21 0.87
C LEU A 18 20.25 9.95 -0.63
N LYS A 19 20.48 8.69 -1.01
CA LYS A 19 20.40 8.26 -2.41
C LYS A 19 18.97 7.79 -2.74
N PRO A 20 18.29 8.37 -3.74
CA PRO A 20 16.96 7.93 -4.12
C PRO A 20 17.01 6.55 -4.77
N GLN A 21 16.05 5.70 -4.44
CA GLN A 21 15.83 4.38 -5.04
C GLN A 21 14.34 4.24 -5.35
N ILE A 22 13.98 4.39 -6.61
CA ILE A 22 12.58 4.56 -7.04
C ILE A 22 12.21 3.46 -8.02
N SER A 23 11.14 2.69 -7.76
CA SER A 23 10.71 1.66 -8.72
C SER A 23 10.46 2.27 -10.10
N GLU A 24 10.97 1.65 -11.17
CA GLU A 24 10.85 2.15 -12.55
C GLU A 24 9.40 2.52 -12.92
N MET A 25 8.44 1.66 -12.55
CA MET A 25 7.02 1.90 -12.81
C MET A 25 6.40 3.12 -12.10
N LEU A 26 7.13 3.72 -11.15
CA LEU A 26 6.74 4.93 -10.44
C LEU A 26 7.44 6.18 -10.98
N MET A 27 8.62 6.07 -11.60
CA MET A 27 9.50 7.22 -11.93
C MET A 27 8.80 8.26 -12.81
N ASP A 28 8.17 7.82 -13.88
CA ASP A 28 7.51 8.68 -14.88
C ASP A 28 6.12 9.15 -14.46
N ILE A 29 5.65 8.78 -13.27
CA ILE A 29 4.34 9.21 -12.80
C ILE A 29 4.39 10.71 -12.52
N GLU A 30 3.58 11.46 -13.24
CA GLU A 30 3.34 12.87 -12.95
C GLU A 30 2.54 13.01 -11.65
N ILE A 31 3.07 13.82 -10.73
CA ILE A 31 2.42 14.21 -9.50
C ILE A 31 1.73 15.54 -9.75
N ASP A 32 0.43 15.56 -9.46
CA ASP A 32 -0.31 16.80 -9.42
C ASP A 32 0.27 17.65 -8.28
N HIS A 33 0.71 18.87 -8.61
CA HIS A 33 1.16 19.88 -7.66
C HIS A 33 -0.06 20.47 -6.93
N ALA A 34 -0.90 19.58 -6.39
CA ALA A 34 -2.08 19.92 -5.64
C ALA A 34 -1.70 20.04 -4.18
N ASP A 35 -1.85 21.28 -3.72
CA ASP A 35 -1.71 21.79 -2.35
C ASP A 35 -0.30 22.25 -1.98
N GLN A 36 -0.11 23.58 -2.08
CA GLN A 36 0.74 24.37 -1.21
C GLN A 36 0.29 24.21 0.26
N THR A 37 0.38 23.00 0.79
CA THR A 37 0.25 22.72 2.22
C THR A 37 1.64 22.79 2.83
N GLU A 38 1.77 23.47 3.97
CA GLU A 38 2.96 23.45 4.84
C GLU A 38 3.17 22.04 5.45
N GLU A 39 3.38 21.02 4.61
CA GLU A 39 3.72 19.68 5.07
C GLU A 39 5.24 19.46 4.97
N SER A 40 5.78 18.64 5.89
CA SER A 40 7.18 18.24 5.82
C SER A 40 7.43 17.33 4.61
N ASP A 41 8.66 17.32 4.10
CA ASP A 41 9.04 16.45 2.97
C ASP A 41 8.69 14.98 3.23
N MET A 42 8.86 14.50 4.46
CA MET A 42 8.57 13.11 4.81
C MET A 42 7.06 12.85 4.82
N SER A 43 6.25 13.78 5.34
CA SER A 43 4.79 13.71 5.28
C SER A 43 4.29 13.68 3.83
N PHE A 44 4.88 14.51 2.97
CA PHE A 44 4.58 14.53 1.54
C PHE A 44 4.91 13.19 0.88
N LEU A 45 6.10 12.64 1.14
CA LEU A 45 6.51 11.32 0.62
C LEU A 45 5.57 10.21 1.09
N THR A 46 5.18 10.18 2.37
CA THR A 46 4.25 9.17 2.89
C THR A 46 2.90 9.27 2.19
N ARG A 47 2.33 10.47 2.10
CA ARG A 47 1.06 10.72 1.42
C ARG A 47 1.11 10.33 -0.06
N MET A 48 2.22 10.62 -0.73
CA MET A 48 2.45 10.26 -2.12
C MET A 48 2.57 8.74 -2.30
N ALA A 49 3.28 8.06 -1.41
CA ALA A 49 3.41 6.61 -1.40
C ALA A 49 2.04 5.96 -1.25
N GLU A 50 1.22 6.40 -0.29
CA GLU A 50 -0.15 5.92 -0.10
C GLU A 50 -1.02 6.08 -1.35
N MET A 51 -0.92 7.24 -2.03
CA MET A 51 -1.69 7.53 -3.24
C MET A 51 -1.33 6.62 -4.40
N LEU A 52 -0.04 6.31 -4.54
CA LEU A 52 0.49 5.47 -5.61
C LEU A 52 0.47 3.97 -5.24
N GLY A 53 0.11 3.65 -4.00
CA GLY A 53 0.21 2.29 -3.47
C GLY A 53 1.65 1.81 -3.30
N ALA A 54 2.59 2.74 -3.27
CA ALA A 54 3.99 2.53 -2.99
C ALA A 54 4.25 2.55 -1.48
N ILE A 55 5.48 2.23 -1.10
CA ILE A 55 6.02 2.42 0.25
C ILE A 55 7.18 3.39 0.20
N THR A 56 7.41 4.12 1.29
CA THR A 56 8.55 5.03 1.40
C THR A 56 9.29 4.83 2.71
N THR A 57 10.59 4.58 2.64
CA THR A 57 11.41 4.31 3.82
C THR A 57 12.87 4.73 3.60
N VAL A 58 13.59 5.00 4.68
CA VAL A 58 15.02 5.34 4.64
C VAL A 58 15.83 4.17 5.19
N LYS A 59 16.77 3.64 4.41
CA LYS A 59 17.65 2.53 4.82
C LYS A 59 19.04 2.66 4.23
N SER A 60 20.07 2.48 5.07
CA SER A 60 21.47 2.43 4.65
C SER A 60 21.91 3.63 3.79
N GLY A 61 21.45 4.83 4.13
CA GLY A 61 21.72 6.06 3.36
C GLY A 61 20.91 6.20 2.06
N ASN A 62 19.92 5.33 1.84
CA ASN A 62 19.04 5.36 0.68
C ASN A 62 17.61 5.72 1.09
N LEU A 63 16.94 6.53 0.27
CA LEU A 63 15.50 6.78 0.35
C LEU A 63 14.82 5.87 -0.67
N LEU A 64 14.14 4.85 -0.17
CA LEU A 64 13.37 3.90 -0.98
C LEU A 64 11.98 4.47 -1.23
N PHE A 65 11.55 4.48 -2.49
CA PHE A 65 10.18 4.81 -2.90
C PHE A 65 9.73 3.78 -3.94
N ILE A 66 9.15 2.67 -3.47
CA ILE A 66 9.05 1.44 -4.24
C ILE A 66 7.68 0.79 -4.13
N MET A 67 7.34 -0.08 -5.08
CA MET A 67 6.11 -0.85 -5.02
C MET A 67 6.21 -2.01 -4.01
N PRO A 68 5.18 -2.21 -3.16
CA PRO A 68 5.15 -3.30 -2.19
C PRO A 68 5.00 -4.66 -2.88
N GLY A 69 5.73 -5.67 -2.39
CA GLY A 69 5.60 -7.07 -2.82
C GLY A 69 6.43 -7.44 -4.05
N GLY A 70 7.27 -6.51 -4.55
CA GLY A 70 8.23 -6.83 -5.62
C GLY A 70 9.40 -7.69 -5.15
N GLY A 71 9.66 -7.76 -3.83
CA GLY A 71 10.83 -8.44 -3.27
C GLY A 71 12.17 -7.89 -3.76
N VAL A 72 12.16 -6.83 -4.57
CA VAL A 72 13.32 -6.22 -5.23
C VAL A 72 13.23 -4.70 -5.14
N ASN A 73 14.38 -4.04 -5.04
CA ASN A 73 14.50 -2.59 -5.07
C ASN A 73 14.30 -2.09 -6.51
N ALA A 74 14.42 -0.77 -6.68
CA ALA A 74 14.33 -0.08 -7.96
C ALA A 74 15.23 -0.66 -9.06
N GLN A 75 16.34 -1.30 -8.70
CA GLN A 75 17.36 -1.86 -9.58
C GLN A 75 17.20 -3.37 -9.76
N GLY A 76 16.09 -3.97 -9.32
CA GLY A 76 15.86 -5.40 -9.40
C GLY A 76 16.68 -6.23 -8.41
N GLN A 77 17.44 -5.61 -7.50
CA GLN A 77 18.16 -6.32 -6.46
C GLN A 77 17.18 -6.72 -5.35
N PRO A 78 17.28 -7.92 -4.76
CA PRO A 78 16.41 -8.32 -3.67
C PRO A 78 16.38 -7.25 -2.57
N LEU A 79 15.19 -6.80 -2.19
CA LEU A 79 15.04 -6.01 -0.97
C LEU A 79 15.55 -6.86 0.18
N PRO A 80 16.27 -6.29 1.15
CA PRO A 80 16.59 -7.00 2.37
C PRO A 80 15.29 -7.53 2.95
N SER A 81 15.15 -8.85 2.97
CA SER A 81 13.96 -9.53 3.41
C SER A 81 14.26 -10.32 4.68
N PHE A 82 13.26 -10.43 5.56
CA PHE A 82 13.40 -11.30 6.72
C PHE A 82 12.95 -12.72 6.38
N ALA A 83 13.61 -13.69 7.00
CA ALA A 83 13.11 -15.04 7.13
C ALA A 83 12.88 -15.33 8.61
N ILE A 84 11.63 -15.55 8.99
CA ILE A 84 11.26 -15.97 10.35
C ILE A 84 10.76 -17.41 10.29
N THR A 85 11.44 -18.30 11.01
CA THR A 85 10.99 -19.69 11.17
C THR A 85 10.16 -19.83 12.43
N ARG A 86 9.35 -20.88 12.54
CA ARG A 86 8.66 -21.22 13.80
C ARG A 86 9.61 -21.41 14.99
N SER A 87 10.85 -21.83 14.74
CA SER A 87 11.88 -21.94 15.78
C SER A 87 12.47 -20.60 16.24
N SER A 88 12.13 -19.49 15.57
CA SER A 88 12.66 -18.16 15.90
C SER A 88 11.94 -17.48 17.08
N GLY A 89 10.82 -18.04 17.56
CA GLY A 89 10.04 -17.46 18.65
C GLY A 89 8.98 -18.40 19.21
N ASP A 90 8.44 -18.05 20.37
CA ASP A 90 7.65 -18.98 21.19
C ASP A 90 6.14 -18.71 21.11
N ARG A 91 5.74 -17.44 20.91
CA ARG A 91 4.34 -17.02 20.87
C ARG A 91 4.04 -16.34 19.55
N HIS A 92 2.98 -16.79 18.88
CA HIS A 92 2.46 -16.15 17.68
C HIS A 92 0.94 -15.98 17.75
N GLN A 93 0.43 -14.95 17.08
CA GLN A 93 -0.98 -14.70 16.87
C GLN A 93 -1.20 -14.46 15.39
N PHE A 94 -2.19 -15.14 14.83
CA PHE A 94 -2.61 -14.97 13.45
C PHE A 94 -4.09 -14.58 13.44
N ARG A 95 -4.42 -13.53 12.70
CA ARG A 95 -5.79 -13.06 12.49
C ARG A 95 -6.01 -12.83 11.01
N ILE A 96 -7.01 -13.48 10.45
CA ILE A 96 -7.52 -13.18 9.12
C ILE A 96 -8.71 -12.23 9.31
N ALA A 97 -8.59 -11.01 8.80
CA ALA A 97 -9.75 -10.14 8.64
C ALA A 97 -10.54 -10.58 7.41
N ASP A 98 -11.85 -10.41 7.47
CA ASP A 98 -12.77 -10.91 6.44
C ASP A 98 -12.43 -10.29 5.09
N ARG A 99 -11.82 -11.07 4.18
CA ARG A 99 -11.39 -10.65 2.83
C ARG A 99 -12.55 -10.12 1.97
N GLU A 100 -13.78 -10.34 2.43
CA GLU A 100 -15.01 -9.98 1.74
C GLU A 100 -15.62 -8.65 2.20
N ALA A 101 -14.97 -7.94 3.14
CA ALA A 101 -15.46 -6.66 3.64
C ALA A 101 -15.66 -5.63 2.52
N TYR A 102 -14.87 -5.67 1.44
CA TYR A 102 -15.05 -4.81 0.27
C TYR A 102 -15.06 -5.59 -1.05
N THR A 103 -15.93 -5.22 -1.99
CA THR A 103 -16.06 -5.80 -3.33
C THR A 103 -15.27 -5.05 -4.41
N GLY A 104 -14.82 -3.83 -4.10
CA GLY A 104 -13.98 -3.01 -4.97
C GLY A 104 -13.62 -1.66 -4.36
N VAL A 105 -12.83 -0.88 -5.09
CA VAL A 105 -12.54 0.52 -4.81
C VAL A 105 -13.03 1.40 -5.96
N ARG A 106 -13.62 2.55 -5.63
CA ARG A 106 -14.03 3.59 -6.58
C ARG A 106 -13.23 4.86 -6.36
N ALA A 107 -12.81 5.50 -7.45
CA ALA A 107 -12.20 6.82 -7.46
C ALA A 107 -12.92 7.74 -8.45
N TYR A 108 -12.81 9.05 -8.22
CA TYR A 108 -13.38 10.07 -9.09
C TYR A 108 -12.27 10.85 -9.78
N TRP A 109 -12.48 11.24 -11.03
CA TRP A 109 -11.59 12.14 -11.75
C TRP A 109 -12.38 13.22 -12.49
N LEU A 110 -11.74 14.36 -12.74
CA LEU A 110 -12.33 15.47 -13.45
C LEU A 110 -12.04 15.34 -14.93
N ASP A 111 -13.10 15.22 -15.75
CA ASP A 111 -12.93 15.21 -17.18
C ASP A 111 -12.75 16.64 -17.70
N LEU A 112 -11.50 17.03 -17.95
CA LEU A 112 -11.14 18.37 -18.44
C LEU A 112 -11.78 18.69 -19.80
N ASN A 113 -12.14 17.66 -20.60
CA ASN A 113 -12.77 17.85 -21.90
C ASN A 113 -14.27 18.18 -21.77
N TYR A 114 -14.92 17.76 -20.69
CA TYR A 114 -16.38 17.88 -20.53
C TYR A 114 -16.83 18.56 -19.23
N GLY A 115 -15.89 19.02 -18.39
CA GLY A 115 -16.15 19.69 -17.11
C GLY A 115 -16.89 18.83 -16.08
N LYS A 116 -16.94 17.51 -16.26
CA LYS A 116 -17.76 16.60 -15.43
C LYS A 116 -16.89 15.65 -14.62
N LYS A 117 -17.28 15.41 -13.37
CA LYS A 117 -16.69 14.35 -12.54
C LYS A 117 -17.07 12.98 -13.09
N LYS A 118 -16.10 12.22 -13.58
CA LYS A 118 -16.24 10.82 -13.98
C LYS A 118 -15.72 9.90 -12.87
N LYS A 119 -16.17 8.64 -12.87
CA LYS A 119 -15.80 7.64 -11.86
C LYS A 119 -15.10 6.46 -12.53
N VAL A 120 -14.10 5.91 -11.84
CA VAL A 120 -13.45 4.64 -12.19
C VAL A 120 -13.60 3.68 -11.01
N SER A 121 -13.74 2.39 -11.27
CA SER A 121 -13.89 1.37 -10.23
C SER A 121 -13.01 0.17 -10.54
N VAL A 122 -12.29 -0.30 -9.52
CA VAL A 122 -11.51 -1.53 -9.53
C VAL A 122 -12.26 -2.54 -8.67
N LYS A 123 -12.72 -3.64 -9.26
CA LYS A 123 -13.51 -4.67 -8.57
C LYS A 123 -12.80 -6.02 -8.61
N ARG A 124 -13.11 -6.89 -7.65
CA ARG A 124 -12.72 -8.31 -7.72
C ARG A 124 -13.29 -8.91 -9.01
N ARG A 125 -12.46 -9.57 -9.81
CA ARG A 125 -12.91 -10.34 -10.98
C ARG A 125 -13.61 -11.62 -10.47
N LYS A 126 -14.85 -11.51 -9.96
CA LYS A 126 -15.68 -12.69 -9.62
C LYS A 126 -16.34 -13.20 -10.92
N PRO A 127 -16.29 -14.51 -11.24
CA PRO A 127 -17.22 -15.09 -12.22
C PRO A 127 -18.66 -14.90 -11.68
N PRO A 128 -19.68 -14.77 -12.56
CA PRO A 128 -21.00 -14.33 -12.15
C PRO A 128 -21.69 -15.43 -11.32
N LYS A 129 -22.22 -15.12 -10.12
CA LYS A 129 -23.26 -15.92 -9.41
C LYS A 129 -23.84 -15.16 -8.19
N PRO A 130 -25.05 -15.52 -7.72
CA PRO A 130 -26.20 -14.64 -7.57
C PRO A 130 -26.36 -14.04 -6.15
N LYS A 131 -27.19 -12.99 -6.09
CA LYS A 131 -27.48 -12.14 -4.92
C LYS A 131 -27.93 -12.93 -3.68
N LYS A 132 -27.35 -12.65 -2.51
CA LYS A 132 -27.95 -12.89 -1.18
C LYS A 132 -27.65 -11.76 -0.20
N GLU A 133 -28.53 -11.66 0.79
CA GLU A 133 -29.01 -10.47 1.49
C GLU A 133 -28.11 -9.93 2.62
N LYS A 134 -28.44 -8.69 2.99
CA LYS A 134 -27.73 -7.73 3.84
C LYS A 134 -27.71 -8.13 5.31
N SER A 135 -26.64 -7.77 6.03
CA SER A 135 -26.70 -7.55 7.48
C SER A 135 -25.96 -6.26 7.87
N SER A 136 -26.43 -5.69 8.98
CA SER A 136 -26.37 -4.28 9.33
C SER A 136 -25.37 -3.98 10.46
N SER A 137 -24.49 -2.98 10.29
CA SER A 137 -24.00 -2.02 11.32
C SER A 137 -22.80 -1.23 10.73
N ARG A 138 -23.01 0.03 10.31
CA ARG A 138 -22.78 1.33 11.00
C ARG A 138 -21.32 1.82 11.02
N GLU A 139 -20.97 2.66 10.03
CA GLU A 139 -20.52 4.07 10.15
C GLU A 139 -19.65 4.48 8.94
N GLY A 140 -20.13 5.46 8.16
CA GLY A 140 -19.48 5.97 6.95
C GLY A 140 -20.46 6.13 5.78
N ASP A 141 -20.56 7.34 5.21
CA ASP A 141 -21.49 7.72 4.13
C ASP A 141 -21.61 6.65 3.03
N TYR A 142 -22.74 5.96 3.04
CA TYR A 142 -23.09 4.87 2.15
C TYR A 142 -24.02 5.42 1.06
N MET A 143 -23.54 5.50 -0.19
CA MET A 143 -24.41 5.72 -1.36
C MET A 143 -24.51 4.42 -2.17
N GLU A 144 -25.74 3.95 -2.21
CA GLU A 144 -26.32 2.67 -2.60
C GLU A 144 -26.05 2.19 -4.06
N GLY A 145 -26.12 0.87 -4.27
CA GLY A 145 -26.41 0.29 -5.59
C GLY A 145 -25.68 -1.03 -5.91
N ALA A 146 -26.39 -2.16 -5.76
CA ALA A 146 -26.21 -3.48 -6.40
C ALA A 146 -24.84 -4.19 -6.49
N ASP A 147 -23.72 -3.57 -6.09
CA ASP A 147 -22.35 -4.01 -6.38
C ASP A 147 -21.54 -4.49 -5.15
N GLY A 148 -22.18 -4.62 -3.98
CA GLY A 148 -21.51 -4.93 -2.70
C GLY A 148 -20.88 -3.70 -2.03
N ASN A 149 -20.09 -3.91 -0.96
CA ASN A 149 -19.42 -2.82 -0.22
C ASN A 149 -18.23 -2.28 -1.02
N VAL A 150 -18.39 -1.13 -1.68
CA VAL A 150 -17.33 -0.51 -2.50
C VAL A 150 -16.69 0.63 -1.71
N PHE A 151 -15.39 0.57 -1.47
CA PHE A 151 -14.65 1.65 -0.82
C PHE A 151 -14.52 2.84 -1.77
N VAL A 152 -14.94 4.03 -1.34
CA VAL A 152 -14.89 5.25 -2.17
C VAL A 152 -13.73 6.14 -1.75
N LEU A 153 -12.81 6.42 -2.66
CA LEU A 153 -11.76 7.41 -2.46
C LEU A 153 -12.37 8.81 -2.49
N ARG A 154 -12.22 9.55 -1.39
CA ARG A 154 -12.75 10.92 -1.23
C ARG A 154 -12.09 11.93 -2.17
N LYS A 155 -10.81 11.72 -2.51
CA LYS A 155 -10.04 12.61 -3.40
C LYS A 155 -10.53 12.47 -4.85
N THR A 156 -10.65 13.62 -5.52
CA THR A 156 -10.89 13.71 -6.97
C THR A 156 -9.54 13.89 -7.68
N TYR A 157 -9.29 13.13 -8.75
CA TYR A 157 -8.03 13.16 -9.52
C TYR A 157 -8.20 13.95 -10.83
N GLN A 158 -7.10 14.39 -11.45
CA GLN A 158 -7.13 15.16 -12.70
C GLN A 158 -7.48 14.33 -13.94
N ASN A 159 -7.11 13.05 -13.95
CA ASN A 159 -7.31 12.18 -15.10
C ASN A 159 -7.72 10.76 -14.68
N GLU A 160 -8.26 10.02 -15.65
CA GLU A 160 -8.73 8.66 -15.43
C GLU A 160 -7.62 7.72 -14.94
N GLN A 161 -6.41 7.84 -15.51
CA GLN A 161 -5.29 6.95 -15.21
C GLN A 161 -4.85 7.07 -13.74
N ALA A 162 -4.76 8.30 -13.22
CA ALA A 162 -4.41 8.57 -11.83
C ALA A 162 -5.48 8.04 -10.88
N ALA A 163 -6.77 8.28 -11.17
CA ALA A 163 -7.86 7.72 -10.37
C ALA A 163 -7.87 6.19 -10.39
N ARG A 164 -7.59 5.57 -11.55
CA ARG A 164 -7.55 4.11 -11.70
C ARG A 164 -6.39 3.51 -10.91
N ARG A 165 -5.20 4.12 -10.98
CA ARG A 165 -4.04 3.70 -10.20
C ARG A 165 -4.30 3.80 -8.70
N ALA A 166 -4.81 4.93 -8.23
CA ALA A 166 -5.13 5.10 -6.81
C ALA A 166 -6.21 4.09 -6.33
N ALA A 167 -7.23 3.83 -7.16
CA ALA A 167 -8.21 2.79 -6.86
C ALA A 167 -7.58 1.39 -6.81
N ALA A 168 -6.67 1.06 -7.73
CA ALA A 168 -5.97 -0.23 -7.76
C ALA A 168 -5.02 -0.40 -6.57
N ALA A 169 -4.26 0.65 -6.24
CA ALA A 169 -3.39 0.71 -5.07
C ALA A 169 -4.16 0.46 -3.77
N LYS A 170 -5.26 1.19 -3.58
CA LYS A 170 -6.12 1.01 -2.41
C LYS A 170 -6.77 -0.37 -2.39
N TRP A 171 -7.14 -0.90 -3.55
CA TRP A 171 -7.68 -2.26 -3.66
C TRP A 171 -6.65 -3.31 -3.23
N GLN A 172 -5.40 -3.19 -3.69
CA GLN A 172 -4.31 -4.06 -3.25
C GLN A 172 -4.04 -3.91 -1.75
N GLN A 173 -4.09 -2.70 -1.19
CA GLN A 173 -3.93 -2.48 0.24
C GLN A 173 -5.04 -3.18 1.05
N LEU A 174 -6.30 -3.07 0.62
CA LEU A 174 -7.43 -3.76 1.25
C LEU A 174 -7.29 -5.29 1.17
N GLN A 175 -6.76 -5.82 0.06
CA GLN A 175 -6.47 -7.25 -0.06
C GLN A 175 -5.31 -7.70 0.85
N ARG A 176 -4.29 -6.86 1.05
CA ARG A 176 -3.13 -7.15 1.93
C ARG A 176 -3.47 -7.08 3.42
N GLY A 177 -4.32 -6.15 3.84
CA GLY A 177 -4.74 -5.99 5.25
C GLY A 177 -5.62 -7.12 5.80
N ALA A 178 -5.93 -8.12 4.99
CA ALA A 178 -6.80 -9.23 5.36
C ALA A 178 -6.12 -10.33 6.18
N ALA A 179 -4.81 -10.29 6.37
CA ALA A 179 -4.10 -11.21 7.24
C ALA A 179 -3.08 -10.43 8.08
N SER A 180 -3.11 -10.62 9.38
CA SER A 180 -2.16 -10.06 10.33
C SER A 180 -1.52 -11.19 11.11
N PHE A 181 -0.19 -11.18 11.14
CA PHE A 181 0.63 -12.14 11.88
C PHE A 181 1.53 -11.37 12.83
N SER A 182 1.53 -11.77 14.10
CA SER A 182 2.37 -11.22 15.15
C SER A 182 3.13 -12.36 15.80
N ILE A 183 4.44 -12.22 15.98
CA ILE A 183 5.29 -13.21 16.63
C ILE A 183 6.23 -12.53 17.63
N THR A 184 6.41 -13.15 18.79
CA THR A 184 7.44 -12.76 19.76
C THR A 184 8.68 -13.60 19.51
N LEU A 185 9.76 -12.95 19.08
CA LEU A 185 11.03 -13.62 18.81
C LEU A 185 11.80 -13.89 20.10
N ALA A 186 12.45 -15.05 20.19
CA ALA A 186 13.24 -15.44 21.36
C ALA A 186 14.56 -14.68 21.47
N ARG A 187 15.06 -14.12 20.35
CA ARG A 187 16.23 -13.24 20.32
C ARG A 187 15.88 -11.94 19.62
N GLY A 188 16.33 -10.82 20.19
CA GLY A 188 16.23 -9.52 19.55
C GLY A 188 16.97 -9.52 18.21
N ARG A 189 16.27 -9.19 17.13
CA ARG A 189 16.86 -8.98 15.80
C ARG A 189 16.79 -7.49 15.48
N ALA A 190 17.88 -6.77 15.72
CA ALA A 190 18.00 -5.34 15.42
C ALA A 190 17.87 -5.02 13.92
N GLU A 191 18.04 -6.04 13.07
CA GLU A 191 17.87 -5.94 11.61
C GLU A 191 16.40 -5.91 11.17
N LEU A 192 15.44 -6.17 12.08
CA LEU A 192 14.01 -6.13 11.78
C LEU A 192 13.41 -4.74 12.00
N TYR A 193 12.98 -4.11 10.92
CA TYR A 193 12.33 -2.79 10.93
C TYR A 193 10.96 -2.84 10.23
N PRO A 194 10.03 -1.91 10.56
CA PRO A 194 8.75 -1.81 9.86
C PRO A 194 8.94 -1.66 8.34
N GLU A 195 7.96 -2.12 7.57
CA GLU A 195 7.94 -2.17 6.10
C GLU A 195 8.93 -3.12 5.44
N MET A 196 9.71 -3.88 6.22
CA MET A 196 10.51 -4.96 5.65
C MET A 196 9.62 -6.10 5.18
N HIS A 197 9.89 -6.61 3.99
CA HIS A 197 9.22 -7.79 3.41
C HIS A 197 9.89 -9.07 3.88
N GLY A 198 9.17 -10.19 3.89
CA GLY A 198 9.77 -11.44 4.31
C GLY A 198 8.81 -12.61 4.30
N THR A 199 9.40 -13.80 4.46
CA THR A 199 8.65 -15.03 4.56
C THR A 199 8.67 -15.54 5.98
N VAL A 200 7.57 -16.20 6.33
CA VAL A 200 7.42 -16.90 7.60
C VAL A 200 7.27 -18.38 7.24
N THR A 201 8.05 -19.26 7.88
CA THR A 201 8.07 -20.70 7.54
C THR A 201 7.95 -21.60 8.76
N GLY A 202 7.28 -22.73 8.60
CA GLY A 202 7.03 -23.70 9.66
C GLY A 202 5.74 -23.44 10.45
N PHE A 203 4.83 -22.64 9.90
CA PHE A 203 3.47 -22.46 10.42
C PHE A 203 2.47 -23.16 9.49
N LYS A 204 1.18 -22.79 9.58
CA LYS A 204 0.14 -23.33 8.68
C LYS A 204 0.39 -22.82 7.26
N SER A 205 0.02 -23.60 6.25
CA SER A 205 0.16 -23.23 4.84
C SER A 205 -0.51 -21.91 4.47
N GLU A 206 -1.57 -21.52 5.18
CA GLU A 206 -2.24 -20.22 5.04
C GLU A 206 -1.36 -19.03 5.45
N ILE A 207 -0.38 -19.24 6.34
CA ILE A 207 0.61 -18.26 6.81
C ILE A 207 1.86 -18.33 5.94
N ASP A 208 2.35 -19.55 5.68
CA ASP A 208 3.61 -19.77 4.97
C ASP A 208 3.55 -19.38 3.49
N ASN A 209 2.39 -19.48 2.85
CA ASN A 209 2.20 -19.10 1.45
C ASN A 209 1.93 -17.60 1.25
N GLN A 210 2.04 -16.78 2.29
CA GLN A 210 1.83 -15.34 2.21
C GLN A 210 3.16 -14.58 2.24
N ASP A 211 3.25 -13.52 1.44
CA ASP A 211 4.31 -12.53 1.55
C ASP A 211 3.96 -11.53 2.66
N TRP A 212 4.81 -11.45 3.67
CA TRP A 212 4.57 -10.68 4.89
C TRP A 212 5.33 -9.36 4.87
N ILE A 213 4.69 -8.31 5.37
CA ILE A 213 5.32 -7.01 5.61
C ILE A 213 5.28 -6.75 7.11
N ILE A 214 6.40 -6.34 7.70
CA ILE A 214 6.44 -5.95 9.12
C ILE A 214 5.63 -4.66 9.28
N ALA A 215 4.40 -4.76 9.77
CA ALA A 215 3.60 -3.57 10.06
C ALA A 215 4.12 -2.79 11.28
N LYS A 216 4.73 -3.50 12.25
CA LYS A 216 5.25 -2.93 13.49
C LYS A 216 6.27 -3.87 14.14
N SER A 217 7.39 -3.34 14.62
CA SER A 217 8.30 -4.05 15.53
C SER A 217 8.39 -3.32 16.87
N ARG A 218 8.53 -4.08 17.96
CA ARG A 218 8.78 -3.55 19.31
C ARG A 218 9.96 -4.32 19.89
N ALA A 219 11.00 -3.61 20.31
CA ALA A 219 12.07 -4.17 21.11
C ALA A 219 11.72 -3.99 22.59
N HIS A 220 11.66 -5.08 23.34
CA HIS A 220 11.66 -5.04 24.79
C HIS A 220 13.11 -5.14 25.24
N HIS A 221 13.58 -4.14 25.99
CA HIS A 221 14.92 -4.11 26.56
C HIS A 221 14.94 -4.80 27.93
#